data_AF-T0Z742-F1
#
_entry.id   AF-T0Z742-F1
#
_cell.length_a   1.000
_cell.length_b   1.000
_cell.length_c   1.000
_cell.angle_alpha   90.00
_cell.angle_beta   90.00
_cell.angle_gamma   90.00
#
_symmetry.space_group_name_H-M   'P 1'
#
loop_
_entity.id
_entity.type
_entity.pdbx_description
1 polymer ?
#
loop_
_entity_poly.entity_id
_entity_poly.type
_entity_poly.pdbx_seq_one_letter_code
_entity_poly.pdbx_strand_id
1 'polypeptide(L)'
;MLLYPHSFYEINGHNRRVHYNPTNGKVYPGRFYTGTGFWDVSRCAFPLMTLVYRHQDGRVIRGLLNFYKESGWLPTWPNPGYWSCVNGTDADVVIAEAYLQGIHGFSPQLAYAAIRKDGTVEPHSPGHGITHLKDYLRLGYLPANVMSEATSSTLEAAYDDYAIAEMAKAMGKTADYKKFRKLALNYR
;
A
#
# COMPACT_ATOMS: atom_id res chain seq x y z
N MET A 1 -1.45 -10.00 -17.71
CA MET A 1 -1.40 -9.97 -16.23
C MET A 1 -0.02 -10.26 -15.64
N LEU A 2 0.93 -10.92 -16.33
CA LEU A 2 2.25 -11.26 -15.78
C LEU A 2 3.39 -10.26 -16.11
N LEU A 3 3.05 -9.11 -16.70
CA LEU A 3 4.05 -8.10 -17.08
C LEU A 3 4.31 -7.09 -15.96
N TYR A 4 3.32 -6.82 -15.12
CA TYR A 4 3.37 -5.78 -14.09
C TYR A 4 2.91 -6.32 -12.71
N PRO A 5 3.44 -5.77 -11.61
CA PRO A 5 4.61 -4.87 -11.59
C PRO A 5 5.87 -5.60 -12.04
N HIS A 6 6.72 -4.90 -12.79
CA HIS A 6 7.96 -5.49 -13.29
C HIS A 6 9.04 -5.40 -12.20
N SER A 7 9.98 -6.34 -12.23
CA SER A 7 11.14 -6.29 -11.35
C SER A 7 11.98 -5.05 -11.64
N PHE A 8 12.32 -4.31 -10.61
CA PHE A 8 13.21 -3.14 -10.67
C PHE A 8 14.45 -3.37 -9.79
N TYR A 9 15.00 -4.58 -9.89
CA TYR A 9 16.21 -4.99 -9.20
C TYR A 9 17.09 -5.77 -10.17
N GLU A 10 18.39 -5.77 -9.91
CA GLU A 10 19.42 -6.44 -10.68
C GLU A 10 20.22 -7.41 -9.80
N ILE A 11 21.11 -8.16 -10.44
CA ILE A 11 22.08 -9.03 -9.76
C ILE A 11 23.46 -8.42 -9.98
N ASN A 12 24.12 -8.04 -8.88
CA ASN A 12 25.47 -7.45 -8.95
C ASN A 12 26.56 -8.50 -9.19
N GLY A 13 27.82 -8.07 -9.35
CA GLY A 13 28.98 -8.95 -9.55
C GLY A 13 29.27 -9.95 -8.42
N HIS A 14 28.56 -9.86 -7.29
CA HIS A 14 28.63 -10.82 -6.18
C HIS A 14 27.42 -11.75 -6.12
N ASN A 15 26.64 -11.84 -7.20
CA ASN A 15 25.41 -12.63 -7.30
C ASN A 15 24.35 -12.24 -6.24
N ARG A 16 24.37 -10.99 -5.78
CA ARG A 16 23.40 -10.45 -4.81
C ARG A 16 22.38 -9.59 -5.52
N ARG A 17 21.12 -9.70 -5.09
CA ARG A 17 20.06 -8.84 -5.59
C ARG A 17 20.20 -7.45 -4.99
N VAL A 18 20.22 -6.44 -5.85
CA VAL A 18 20.31 -5.03 -5.48
C VAL A 18 19.32 -4.24 -6.33
N HIS A 19 18.88 -3.09 -5.86
CA HIS A 19 18.03 -2.20 -6.63
C HIS A 19 18.43 -0.74 -6.40
N TYR A 20 18.19 0.08 -7.41
CA TYR A 20 18.23 1.52 -7.30
C TYR A 20 16.88 1.99 -6.75
N ASN A 21 16.90 2.83 -5.72
CA ASN A 21 15.69 3.47 -5.21
C ASN A 21 15.48 4.83 -5.93
N PRO A 22 14.42 4.94 -6.73
CA PRO A 22 14.16 6.12 -7.56
C PRO A 22 13.73 7.36 -6.78
N THR A 23 13.42 7.26 -5.48
CA THR A 23 13.01 8.42 -4.66
C THR A 23 14.18 9.09 -3.96
N ASN A 24 15.31 8.39 -3.79
CA ASN A 24 16.46 8.92 -3.03
C ASN A 24 17.82 8.73 -3.73
N GLY A 25 17.83 8.06 -4.89
CA GLY A 25 19.02 7.90 -5.73
C GLY A 25 20.04 6.88 -5.23
N LYS A 26 19.74 6.12 -4.17
CA LYS A 26 20.68 5.17 -3.54
C LYS A 26 20.43 3.74 -4.00
N VAL A 27 21.46 2.90 -3.86
CA VAL A 27 21.38 1.46 -4.13
C VAL A 27 21.22 0.69 -2.83
N TYR A 28 20.22 -0.18 -2.76
CA TYR A 28 19.92 -1.02 -1.60
C TYR A 28 19.94 -2.50 -1.96
N PRO A 29 20.21 -3.39 -0.98
CA PRO A 29 20.06 -4.82 -1.18
C PRO A 29 18.58 -5.22 -1.23
N GLY A 30 18.28 -6.25 -2.03
CA GLY A 30 16.96 -6.87 -2.06
C GLY A 30 16.14 -6.53 -3.30
N ARG A 31 14.86 -6.88 -3.24
CA ARG A 31 13.92 -6.75 -4.35
C ARG A 31 13.25 -5.39 -4.35
N PHE A 32 12.89 -4.93 -5.53
CA PHE A 32 12.07 -3.75 -5.76
C PHE A 32 11.21 -4.02 -6.98
N TYR A 33 10.02 -3.42 -7.01
CA TYR A 33 9.04 -3.61 -8.08
C TYR A 33 8.40 -2.26 -8.39
N THR A 34 8.11 -2.01 -9.67
CA THR A 34 7.52 -0.74 -10.11
C THR A 34 6.67 -0.92 -11.38
N GLY A 35 6.09 0.17 -11.88
CA GLY A 35 5.29 0.21 -13.10
C GLY A 35 3.85 -0.28 -12.89
N THR A 36 3.25 -0.08 -11.72
CA THR A 36 1.85 -0.46 -11.47
C THR A 36 1.15 0.58 -10.61
N GLY A 37 -0.15 0.78 -10.80
CA GLY A 37 -0.99 1.63 -9.95
C GLY A 37 -1.90 0.76 -9.11
N PHE A 38 -1.78 0.84 -7.78
CA PHE A 38 -2.50 -0.07 -6.88
C PHE A 38 -4.01 0.09 -6.95
N TRP A 39 -4.49 1.31 -7.22
CA TRP A 39 -5.90 1.61 -7.49
C TRP A 39 -6.51 0.76 -8.62
N ASP A 40 -5.72 0.42 -9.64
CA ASP A 40 -6.16 -0.45 -10.74
C ASP A 40 -6.10 -1.93 -10.34
N VAL A 41 -4.95 -2.34 -9.77
CA VAL A 41 -4.58 -3.76 -9.68
C VAL A 41 -5.05 -4.45 -8.40
N SER A 42 -5.41 -3.69 -7.36
CA SER A 42 -5.99 -4.22 -6.10
C SER A 42 -7.28 -5.00 -6.34
N ARG A 43 -8.04 -4.61 -7.37
CA ARG A 43 -9.41 -5.11 -7.63
C ARG A 43 -9.46 -6.57 -8.10
N CYS A 44 -8.49 -6.98 -8.93
CA CYS A 44 -8.51 -8.30 -9.59
C CYS A 44 -7.12 -8.89 -9.85
N ALA A 45 -6.13 -8.08 -10.23
CA ALA A 45 -4.84 -8.60 -10.66
C ALA A 45 -4.03 -9.19 -9.48
N PHE A 46 -3.99 -8.49 -8.35
CA PHE A 46 -3.39 -9.03 -7.11
C PHE A 46 -4.22 -10.17 -6.51
N PRO A 47 -5.56 -10.11 -6.44
CA PRO A 47 -6.37 -11.27 -6.09
C PRO A 47 -6.09 -12.51 -6.94
N LEU A 48 -5.84 -12.36 -8.24
CA LEU A 48 -5.39 -13.48 -9.06
C LEU A 48 -4.00 -13.98 -8.62
N MET A 49 -3.07 -13.08 -8.30
CA MET A 49 -1.75 -13.47 -7.80
C MET A 49 -1.82 -14.20 -6.45
N THR A 50 -2.72 -13.81 -5.53
CA THR A 50 -2.91 -14.50 -4.24
C THR A 50 -3.46 -15.92 -4.42
N LEU A 51 -4.16 -16.19 -5.52
CA LEU A 51 -4.68 -17.52 -5.87
C LEU A 51 -3.64 -18.39 -6.58
N VAL A 52 -3.07 -17.91 -7.69
CA VAL A 52 -2.28 -18.76 -8.61
C VAL A 52 -0.78 -18.43 -8.65
N TYR A 53 -0.35 -17.26 -8.20
CA TYR A 53 1.05 -16.82 -8.20
C TYR A 53 1.57 -16.43 -6.81
N ARG A 54 1.19 -17.21 -5.79
CA ARG A 54 1.40 -16.94 -4.36
C ARG A 54 2.84 -16.54 -3.99
N HIS A 55 3.84 -17.24 -4.55
CA HIS A 55 5.24 -16.91 -4.29
C HIS A 55 5.68 -15.59 -4.92
N GLN A 56 5.10 -15.23 -6.06
CA GLN A 56 5.40 -13.97 -6.74
C GLN A 56 4.76 -12.82 -6.00
N ASP A 57 3.52 -12.98 -5.53
CA ASP A 57 2.83 -12.00 -4.71
C ASP A 57 3.64 -11.61 -3.46
N GLY A 58 4.08 -12.61 -2.68
CA GLY A 58 4.94 -12.36 -1.52
C GLY A 58 6.28 -11.68 -1.84
N ARG A 59 6.83 -11.86 -3.05
CA ARG A 59 8.03 -11.14 -3.51
C ARG A 59 7.72 -9.69 -3.84
N VAL A 60 6.59 -9.42 -4.49
CA VAL A 60 6.15 -8.07 -4.83
C VAL A 60 5.89 -7.27 -3.55
N ILE A 61 5.16 -7.84 -2.60
CA ILE A 61 4.91 -7.21 -1.29
C ILE A 61 6.23 -6.93 -0.57
N ARG A 62 7.18 -7.86 -0.56
CA ARG A 62 8.52 -7.59 0.01
C ARG A 62 9.19 -6.38 -0.65
N GLY A 63 9.05 -6.21 -1.97
CA GLY A 63 9.55 -5.03 -2.67
C GLY A 63 8.84 -3.74 -2.26
N LEU A 64 7.52 -3.77 -2.06
CA LEU A 64 6.76 -2.63 -1.54
C LEU A 64 7.19 -2.25 -0.12
N LEU A 65 7.48 -3.24 0.73
CA LEU A 65 8.00 -2.97 2.06
C LEU A 65 9.44 -2.41 2.05
N ASN A 66 10.24 -2.75 1.04
CA ASN A 66 11.54 -2.09 0.83
C ASN A 66 11.33 -0.62 0.41
N PHE A 67 10.41 -0.36 -0.53
CA PHE A 67 9.99 1.00 -0.89
C PHE A 67 9.59 1.79 0.36
N TYR A 68 8.67 1.26 1.17
CA TYR A 68 8.24 1.88 2.42
C TYR A 68 9.40 2.18 3.37
N LYS A 69 10.31 1.21 3.58
CA LYS A 69 11.45 1.39 4.50
C LYS A 69 12.41 2.48 4.06
N GLU A 70 12.62 2.61 2.75
CA GLU A 70 13.66 3.47 2.18
C GLU A 70 13.15 4.86 1.78
N SER A 71 11.84 4.96 1.53
CA SER A 71 11.17 6.15 1.01
C SER A 71 10.08 6.68 1.96
N GLY A 72 9.76 5.94 3.02
CA GLY A 72 8.91 6.35 4.14
C GLY A 72 7.42 6.05 3.99
N TRP A 73 6.89 5.86 2.80
CA TRP A 73 5.46 5.61 2.54
C TRP A 73 5.28 4.46 1.54
N LEU A 74 4.12 3.81 1.57
CA LEU A 74 3.75 2.93 0.48
C LEU A 74 3.44 3.78 -0.76
N PRO A 75 3.84 3.33 -1.95
CA PRO A 75 3.54 4.08 -3.17
C PRO A 75 2.13 3.74 -3.66
N THR A 76 1.35 4.73 -4.09
CA THR A 76 0.05 4.51 -4.75
C THR A 76 0.23 4.08 -6.21
N TRP A 77 1.14 4.75 -6.93
CA TRP A 77 1.50 4.40 -8.31
C TRP A 77 3.01 4.50 -8.52
N PRO A 78 3.82 3.47 -8.18
CA PRO A 78 5.25 3.51 -8.43
C PRO A 78 5.57 3.49 -9.94
N ASN A 79 6.25 4.54 -10.47
CA ASN A 79 6.73 4.61 -11.85
C ASN A 79 7.89 5.62 -12.12
N PRO A 80 9.17 5.27 -11.88
CA PRO A 80 9.60 4.18 -11.02
C PRO A 80 9.47 4.53 -9.53
N GLY A 81 9.51 5.83 -9.19
CA GLY A 81 9.31 6.38 -7.84
C GLY A 81 7.85 6.76 -7.56
N TYR A 82 7.60 7.63 -6.58
CA TYR A 82 6.23 8.08 -6.30
C TYR A 82 5.64 8.82 -7.51
N TRP A 83 4.42 8.45 -7.88
CA TRP A 83 3.62 9.17 -8.85
C TRP A 83 2.19 9.28 -8.32
N SER A 84 1.67 10.51 -8.27
CA SER A 84 0.38 10.82 -7.66
C SER A 84 -0.66 11.11 -8.74
N CYS A 85 -1.24 10.07 -9.34
CA CYS A 85 -2.32 10.24 -10.32
C CYS A 85 -3.56 9.37 -10.05
N VAL A 86 -3.67 8.80 -8.85
CA VAL A 86 -4.88 8.10 -8.33
C VAL A 86 -5.12 8.47 -6.88
N ASN A 87 -6.35 8.23 -6.43
CA ASN A 87 -6.76 8.34 -5.04
C ASN A 87 -6.54 7.02 -4.28
N GLY A 88 -6.67 7.07 -2.95
CA GLY A 88 -6.58 5.89 -2.09
C GLY A 88 -5.16 5.43 -1.82
N THR A 89 -5.04 4.47 -0.92
CA THR A 89 -3.80 3.79 -0.52
C THR A 89 -3.91 2.29 -0.77
N ASP A 90 -4.49 1.89 -1.89
CA ASP A 90 -4.81 0.50 -2.28
C ASP A 90 -3.67 -0.55 -2.17
N ALA A 91 -2.41 -0.12 -2.00
CA ALA A 91 -1.35 -1.00 -1.56
C ALA A 91 -1.69 -1.68 -0.21
N ASP A 92 -2.47 -1.01 0.63
CA ASP A 92 -3.03 -1.48 1.90
C ASP A 92 -3.92 -2.70 1.69
N VAL A 93 -4.83 -2.62 0.71
CA VAL A 93 -5.74 -3.70 0.32
C VAL A 93 -4.94 -4.92 -0.12
N VAL A 94 -3.98 -4.72 -1.02
CA VAL A 94 -3.11 -5.79 -1.54
C VAL A 94 -2.33 -6.48 -0.42
N ILE A 95 -1.74 -5.70 0.49
CA ILE A 95 -0.93 -6.23 1.60
C ILE A 95 -1.82 -6.98 2.61
N ALA A 96 -2.96 -6.41 2.96
CA ALA A 96 -3.90 -7.02 3.89
C ALA A 96 -4.47 -8.33 3.33
N GLU A 97 -4.88 -8.35 2.06
CA GLU A 97 -5.39 -9.56 1.41
C GLU A 97 -4.34 -10.67 1.41
N ALA A 98 -3.12 -10.38 0.96
CA ALA A 98 -2.05 -11.36 0.94
C ALA A 98 -1.76 -11.94 2.32
N TYR A 99 -1.77 -11.11 3.37
CA TYR A 99 -1.63 -11.59 4.74
C TYR A 99 -2.78 -12.52 5.15
N LEU A 100 -4.03 -12.12 4.90
CA LEU A 100 -5.23 -12.90 5.24
C LEU A 100 -5.30 -14.22 4.46
N GLN A 101 -4.81 -14.25 3.22
CA GLN A 101 -4.73 -15.44 2.37
C GLN A 101 -3.54 -16.34 2.70
N GLY A 102 -2.72 -16.01 3.71
CA GLY A 102 -1.58 -16.82 4.12
C GLY A 102 -0.41 -16.78 3.12
N ILE A 103 -0.20 -15.65 2.44
CA ILE A 103 0.98 -15.42 1.63
C ILE A 103 2.17 -15.15 2.54
N HIS A 104 3.31 -15.74 2.19
CA HIS A 104 4.54 -15.65 2.97
C HIS A 104 5.66 -14.95 2.21
N GLY A 105 6.74 -14.65 2.93
CA GLY A 105 7.93 -14.05 2.34
C GLY A 105 7.99 -12.53 2.51
N PHE A 106 7.21 -11.94 3.39
CA PHE A 106 7.37 -10.56 3.86
C PHE A 106 7.21 -10.53 5.38
N SER A 107 7.59 -9.43 6.04
CA SER A 107 7.40 -9.28 7.49
C SER A 107 5.98 -8.78 7.77
N PRO A 108 5.12 -9.56 8.45
CA PRO A 108 3.77 -9.11 8.77
C PRO A 108 3.74 -7.86 9.65
N GLN A 109 4.70 -7.72 10.56
CA GLN A 109 4.80 -6.56 11.44
C GLN A 109 5.15 -5.29 10.67
N LEU A 110 6.11 -5.39 9.74
CA LEU A 110 6.47 -4.27 8.88
C LEU A 110 5.33 -3.91 7.91
N ALA A 111 4.69 -4.93 7.33
CA ALA A 111 3.51 -4.76 6.47
C ALA A 111 2.40 -4.01 7.21
N TYR A 112 2.05 -4.47 8.40
CA TYR A 112 1.03 -3.80 9.20
C TYR A 112 1.41 -2.37 9.58
N ALA A 113 2.68 -2.15 9.94
CA ALA A 113 3.16 -0.81 10.27
C ALA A 113 3.06 0.15 9.08
N ALA A 114 3.31 -0.34 7.87
CA ALA A 114 3.19 0.44 6.64
C ALA A 114 1.74 0.84 6.37
N ILE A 115 0.81 -0.12 6.28
CA ILE A 115 -0.61 0.17 5.96
C ILE A 115 -1.28 0.99 7.08
N ARG A 116 -0.90 0.75 8.34
CA ARG A 116 -1.42 1.53 9.46
C ARG A 116 -0.98 2.99 9.38
N LYS A 117 0.22 3.26 8.87
CA LYS A 117 0.74 4.62 8.74
C LYS A 117 -0.16 5.44 7.80
N ASP A 118 -0.57 4.86 6.69
CA ASP A 118 -1.41 5.49 5.67
C ASP A 118 -2.74 5.99 6.23
N GLY A 119 -3.36 5.24 7.15
CA GLY A 119 -4.58 5.64 7.87
C GLY A 119 -4.38 6.36 9.23
N THR A 120 -3.14 6.67 9.65
CA THR A 120 -2.91 7.33 10.96
C THR A 120 -1.96 8.52 10.97
N VAL A 121 -1.18 8.73 9.93
CA VAL A 121 -0.21 9.82 9.85
C VAL A 121 -0.60 10.72 8.69
N GLU A 122 -0.64 12.04 8.93
CA GLU A 122 -0.91 13.00 7.86
C GLU A 122 0.26 13.01 6.86
N PRO A 123 0.00 12.80 5.56
CA PRO A 123 1.05 12.91 4.56
C PRO A 123 1.46 14.37 4.32
N HIS A 124 2.70 14.56 3.85
CA HIS A 124 3.26 15.87 3.53
C HIS A 124 3.45 16.11 2.04
N SER A 125 3.14 15.11 1.21
CA SER A 125 3.31 15.20 -0.25
C SER A 125 2.24 14.35 -0.95
N PRO A 126 1.81 14.75 -2.15
CA PRO A 126 0.89 13.94 -2.96
C PRO A 126 1.46 12.54 -3.24
N GLY A 127 0.59 11.54 -3.31
CA GLY A 127 0.97 10.13 -3.55
C GLY A 127 1.53 9.41 -2.32
N HIS A 128 1.51 10.05 -1.15
CA HIS A 128 1.77 9.43 0.15
C HIS A 128 0.47 9.40 0.96
N GLY A 129 0.14 8.25 1.57
CA GLY A 129 -0.98 8.14 2.52
C GLY A 129 -2.31 8.68 2.00
N ILE A 130 -3.27 8.83 2.91
CA ILE A 130 -4.54 9.48 2.60
C ILE A 130 -4.36 11.00 2.65
N THR A 131 -4.49 11.67 1.50
CA THR A 131 -4.44 13.14 1.41
C THR A 131 -5.55 13.78 2.27
N HIS A 132 -5.22 14.82 3.05
CA HIS A 132 -6.14 15.48 3.99
C HIS A 132 -6.71 14.53 5.07
N LEU A 133 -5.89 13.60 5.57
CA LEU A 133 -6.29 12.59 6.56
C LEU A 133 -6.95 13.21 7.80
N LYS A 134 -6.46 14.34 8.31
CA LYS A 134 -7.05 15.04 9.46
C LYS A 134 -8.49 15.47 9.22
N ASP A 135 -8.82 15.93 8.02
CA ASP A 135 -10.20 16.29 7.68
C ASP A 135 -11.06 15.04 7.58
N TYR A 136 -10.58 13.98 6.92
CA TYR A 136 -11.26 12.69 6.86
C TYR A 136 -11.54 12.10 8.25
N LEU A 137 -10.54 12.07 9.14
CA LEU A 137 -10.70 11.56 10.51
C LEU A 137 -11.65 12.40 11.37
N ARG A 138 -11.74 13.71 11.11
CA ARG A 138 -12.58 14.64 11.87
C ARG A 138 -14.02 14.65 11.38
N LEU A 139 -14.23 14.63 10.07
CA LEU A 139 -15.52 14.81 9.43
C LEU A 139 -16.20 13.48 9.06
N GLY A 140 -15.42 12.41 8.91
CA GLY A 140 -15.89 11.15 8.35
C GLY A 140 -15.95 11.15 6.82
N TYR A 141 -15.47 12.21 6.16
CA TYR A 141 -15.36 12.31 4.70
C TYR A 141 -14.34 13.38 4.30
N LEU A 142 -13.90 13.34 3.04
CA LEU A 142 -13.03 14.36 2.45
C LEU A 142 -13.89 15.49 1.85
N PRO A 143 -13.66 16.76 2.24
CA PRO A 143 -14.45 17.88 1.73
C PRO A 143 -14.14 18.20 0.26
N ALA A 144 -15.17 18.39 -0.58
CA ALA A 144 -14.99 18.79 -1.97
C ALA A 144 -14.42 20.21 -2.16
N ASN A 145 -14.43 21.05 -1.12
CA ASN A 145 -13.85 22.39 -1.15
C ASN A 145 -12.34 22.43 -0.82
N VAL A 146 -11.73 21.31 -0.43
CA VAL A 146 -10.28 21.22 -0.16
C VAL A 146 -9.52 20.37 -1.18
N MET A 147 -10.22 19.48 -1.90
CA MET A 147 -9.61 18.65 -2.95
C MET A 147 -10.62 18.28 -4.04
N SER A 148 -10.10 18.02 -5.25
CA SER A 148 -10.86 17.37 -6.32
C SER A 148 -11.12 15.89 -5.99
N GLU A 149 -12.14 15.29 -6.61
CA GLU A 149 -12.45 13.86 -6.50
C GLU A 149 -12.76 13.39 -5.06
N ALA A 150 -13.07 14.32 -4.16
CA ALA A 150 -13.20 14.06 -2.73
C ALA A 150 -14.18 12.93 -2.37
N THR A 151 -15.28 12.79 -3.11
CA THR A 151 -16.21 11.66 -2.94
C THR A 151 -15.54 10.32 -3.27
N SER A 152 -14.82 10.25 -4.39
CA SER A 152 -14.08 9.04 -4.78
C SER A 152 -13.01 8.71 -3.72
N SER A 153 -12.22 9.70 -3.33
CA SER A 153 -11.17 9.54 -2.31
C SER A 153 -11.73 9.12 -0.95
N THR A 154 -12.93 9.58 -0.58
CA THR A 154 -13.62 9.16 0.66
C THR A 154 -14.01 7.69 0.61
N LEU A 155 -14.52 7.23 -0.53
CA LEU A 155 -14.93 5.84 -0.71
C LEU A 155 -13.73 4.89 -0.71
N GLU A 156 -12.64 5.27 -1.39
CA GLU A 156 -11.39 4.49 -1.38
C GLU A 156 -10.79 4.46 0.04
N ALA A 157 -10.70 5.61 0.73
CA ALA A 157 -10.20 5.64 2.11
C ALA A 157 -11.01 4.74 3.06
N ALA A 158 -12.34 4.67 2.90
CA ALA A 158 -13.18 3.77 3.69
C ALA A 158 -12.90 2.29 3.38
N TYR A 159 -12.54 1.95 2.13
CA TYR A 159 -12.14 0.61 1.75
C TYR A 159 -10.73 0.25 2.25
N ASP A 160 -9.78 1.18 2.16
CA ASP A 160 -8.44 1.04 2.73
C ASP A 160 -8.50 0.82 4.25
N ASP A 161 -9.34 1.59 4.96
CA ASP A 161 -9.59 1.41 6.39
C ASP A 161 -10.18 0.01 6.70
N TYR A 162 -11.06 -0.52 5.85
CA TYR A 162 -11.56 -1.88 6.01
C TYR A 162 -10.42 -2.90 5.92
N ALA A 163 -9.53 -2.76 4.93
CA ALA A 163 -8.39 -3.65 4.75
C ALA A 163 -7.44 -3.62 5.97
N ILE A 164 -7.11 -2.42 6.46
CA ILE A 164 -6.32 -2.24 7.68
C ILE A 164 -7.01 -2.90 8.88
N ALA A 165 -8.34 -2.75 9.00
CA ALA A 165 -9.10 -3.35 10.09
C ALA A 165 -9.04 -4.88 10.07
N GLU A 166 -9.25 -5.52 8.93
CA GLU A 166 -9.23 -6.98 8.85
C GLU A 166 -7.84 -7.56 9.11
N MET A 167 -6.77 -6.92 8.63
CA MET A 167 -5.41 -7.32 9.00
C MET A 167 -5.16 -7.11 10.50
N ALA A 168 -5.61 -5.99 11.08
CA ALA A 168 -5.49 -5.72 12.51
C ALA A 168 -6.20 -6.80 13.35
N LYS A 169 -7.39 -7.23 12.93
CA LYS A 169 -8.17 -8.30 13.55
C LYS A 169 -7.39 -9.63 13.55
N ALA A 170 -6.88 -10.03 12.39
CA ALA A 170 -6.12 -11.26 12.24
C ALA A 170 -4.81 -11.25 13.06
N MET A 171 -4.23 -10.07 13.30
CA MET A 171 -3.05 -9.88 14.15
C MET A 171 -3.36 -9.68 15.65
N GLY A 172 -4.63 -9.76 16.07
CA GLY A 172 -5.03 -9.56 17.47
C GLY A 172 -4.94 -8.10 17.95
N LYS A 173 -4.87 -7.12 17.05
CA LYS A 173 -4.75 -5.69 17.36
C LYS A 173 -6.12 -5.05 17.55
N THR A 174 -6.78 -5.40 18.66
CA THR A 174 -8.19 -5.05 18.91
C THR A 174 -8.50 -3.55 18.88
N ALA A 175 -7.59 -2.70 19.38
CA ALA A 175 -7.79 -1.24 19.39
C ALA A 175 -7.82 -0.68 17.96
N ASP A 176 -6.84 -1.06 17.15
CA ASP A 176 -6.78 -0.63 15.75
C ASP A 176 -7.95 -1.23 14.95
N TYR A 177 -8.30 -2.51 15.15
CA TYR A 177 -9.50 -3.11 14.54
C TYR A 177 -10.75 -2.27 14.81
N LYS A 178 -11.05 -1.94 16.07
CA LYS A 178 -12.23 -1.14 16.42
C LYS A 178 -12.21 0.25 15.77
N LYS A 179 -11.05 0.90 15.75
CA LYS A 179 -10.87 2.22 15.12
C LYS A 179 -11.18 2.13 13.62
N PHE A 180 -10.46 1.29 12.91
CA PHE A 180 -10.52 1.20 11.45
C PHE A 180 -11.85 0.60 10.97
N ARG A 181 -12.47 -0.32 11.73
CA ARG A 181 -13.84 -0.78 11.44
C ARG A 181 -14.89 0.33 11.49
N LYS A 182 -14.71 1.32 12.35
CA LYS A 182 -15.62 2.48 12.41
C LYS A 182 -15.40 3.38 11.21
N LEU A 183 -14.15 3.66 10.86
CA LEU A 183 -13.80 4.49 9.70
C LEU A 183 -14.20 3.84 8.37
N ALA A 184 -14.16 2.51 8.28
CA ALA A 184 -14.66 1.75 7.13
C ALA A 184 -16.16 1.94 6.85
N LEU A 185 -16.91 2.62 7.73
CA LEU A 185 -18.31 2.98 7.52
C LEU A 185 -18.51 4.41 6.98
N ASN A 186 -17.43 5.14 6.69
CA ASN A 186 -17.44 6.51 6.17
C ASN A 186 -17.97 6.64 4.72
N TYR A 187 -18.32 5.53 4.07
CA TYR A 187 -19.05 5.54 2.80
C TYR A 187 -20.51 5.98 2.92
N ARG A 188 -21.05 6.07 4.14
CA ARG A 188 -22.45 6.40 4.46
C ARG A 188 -22.66 7.91 4.60
#